data_AF-A0A9D8J3T3-F1
#
_entry.id   AF-A0A9D8J3T3-F1
#
_cell.length_a   1.000
_cell.length_b   1.000
_cell.length_c   1.000
_cell.angle_alpha   90.00
_cell.angle_beta   90.00
_cell.angle_gamma   90.00
#
_symmetry.space_group_name_H-M   'P 1'
#
loop_
_entity.id
_entity.type
_entity.pdbx_description
1 polymer ?
#
loop_
_entity_poly.entity_id
_entity_poly.type
_entity_poly.pdbx_seq_one_letter_code
_entity_poly.pdbx_strand_id
1 'polypeptide(L)'
;MNTQTRLLTVLLLPMAAALQPSIAATLTDWQPGDACPGGIVSPISVRSFGAIPNDTLDDTAAMQRAADFLCECGAGMTLKYPAGHYDVKRLNSHKDIIQADPRKGAIAYVGCRNVSIVGPSAVIDVRGNFRKQPAGVLAANRCADPGNPDLTVDLVWASAYSTSPFEIVDSRQVRIRGFEINGHVGETTIEPGYCYQEGHSHSIAVTNSSDFQLSDLRILASGTDGIYIAGRDGAISGVTVSNSARNALSLTEARNIRVTQSTLRDSGWNGTRSNSYSSFSQRGVAFEPEALPDGADWKVLDDPSTEEDEGDGLPAPSAALRYLPGNFLFDRVTITGNKGGQVSLAHPASGANVTIRRSILRNVPGNPNRAIEGGIAGVYVQDCDIDTVNGLVWPNYGKVRYPVVVQTSPGFSAHLADLAADPSPYARGVFREARYFSSTRLLGNRISGEGVLLHAEGSHPLLMIRGNTFTGRQTAASIAIGPYRFFGFLSLYMGPAYDPTPHPWTDSVSMTDNRVVFPGTLPPRDPSVGGEVYYNGVTRLSGNSYLIDPASAPPAEALSVTYDRIPRVTNDQFPTTGAIVPYDYVTNRPYALGPTGLLNLP
;
A
#
# COMPACT_ATOMS: atom_id res chain seq x y z
N MET A 1 -48.41 -72.06 55.18
CA MET A 1 -47.14 -71.38 54.82
C MET A 1 -47.38 -70.75 53.44
N ASN A 2 -47.77 -69.48 53.40
CA ASN A 2 -48.05 -68.76 52.15
C ASN A 2 -47.02 -67.65 51.97
N THR A 3 -46.14 -67.82 51.01
CA THR A 3 -45.17 -66.84 50.51
C THR A 3 -45.91 -65.79 49.67
N GLN A 4 -46.00 -64.56 50.17
CA GLN A 4 -46.45 -63.40 49.39
C GLN A 4 -45.29 -62.84 48.58
N THR A 5 -45.30 -63.11 47.28
CA THR A 5 -44.45 -62.44 46.28
C THR A 5 -45.01 -61.05 46.01
N ARG A 6 -44.32 -60.00 46.47
CA ARG A 6 -44.63 -58.61 46.08
C ARG A 6 -44.07 -58.34 44.68
N LEU A 7 -44.96 -58.24 43.68
CA LEU A 7 -44.62 -57.67 42.37
C LEU A 7 -44.37 -56.17 42.53
N LEU A 8 -43.13 -55.74 42.27
CA LEU A 8 -42.76 -54.34 42.10
C LEU A 8 -43.03 -53.96 40.64
N THR A 9 -44.21 -53.40 40.36
CA THR A 9 -44.52 -52.84 39.04
C THR A 9 -43.78 -51.51 38.88
N VAL A 10 -42.61 -51.56 38.24
CA VAL A 10 -41.92 -50.36 37.73
C VAL A 10 -42.73 -49.84 36.55
N LEU A 11 -43.45 -48.73 36.74
CA LEU A 11 -44.06 -47.98 35.65
C LEU A 11 -42.93 -47.41 34.78
N LEU A 12 -42.59 -48.10 33.71
CA LEU A 12 -41.83 -47.56 32.57
C LEU A 12 -42.78 -46.60 31.83
N LEU A 13 -42.83 -45.34 32.26
CA LEU A 13 -43.31 -44.26 31.40
C LEU A 13 -42.36 -44.20 30.19
N PRO A 14 -42.83 -44.31 28.95
CA PRO A 14 -42.00 -43.99 27.81
C PRO A 14 -41.67 -42.51 27.92
N MET A 15 -40.43 -42.19 28.26
CA MET A 15 -39.88 -40.87 27.99
C MET A 15 -39.97 -40.69 26.48
N ALA A 16 -41.03 -40.03 26.02
CA ALA A 16 -41.07 -39.47 24.69
C ALA A 16 -39.86 -38.56 24.60
N ALA A 17 -38.81 -39.03 23.92
CA ALA A 17 -37.71 -38.18 23.52
C ALA A 17 -38.35 -37.09 22.65
N ALA A 18 -38.61 -35.94 23.25
CA ALA A 18 -39.01 -34.76 22.51
C ALA A 18 -37.91 -34.59 21.45
N LEU A 19 -38.28 -34.74 20.17
CA LEU A 19 -37.40 -34.49 19.05
C LEU A 19 -36.92 -33.05 19.22
N GLN A 20 -35.73 -32.88 19.79
CA GLN A 20 -35.10 -31.58 19.81
C GLN A 20 -34.95 -31.20 18.34
N PRO A 21 -35.52 -30.07 17.89
CA PRO A 21 -35.31 -29.59 16.54
C PRO A 21 -33.80 -29.59 16.29
N SER A 22 -33.39 -30.09 15.14
CA SER A 22 -31.97 -30.13 14.80
C SER A 22 -31.43 -28.69 14.90
N ILE A 23 -30.25 -28.53 15.50
CA ILE A 23 -29.59 -27.22 15.71
C ILE A 23 -29.55 -26.39 14.40
N ALA A 24 -29.51 -27.05 13.24
CA ALA A 24 -29.57 -26.42 11.92
C ALA A 24 -30.89 -25.69 11.65
N ALA A 25 -32.04 -26.26 12.02
CA ALA A 25 -33.34 -25.60 11.85
C ALA A 25 -33.42 -24.34 12.72
N THR A 26 -32.85 -24.38 13.92
CA THR A 26 -32.83 -23.22 14.83
C THR A 26 -31.97 -22.07 14.30
N LEU A 27 -30.83 -22.36 13.65
CA LEU A 27 -29.91 -21.34 13.18
C LEU A 27 -30.27 -20.74 11.81
N THR A 28 -31.08 -21.44 11.01
CA THR A 28 -31.48 -20.96 9.68
C THR A 28 -32.36 -19.72 9.78
N ASP A 29 -33.22 -19.66 10.79
CA ASP A 29 -34.20 -18.59 11.00
C ASP A 29 -33.71 -17.50 11.98
N TRP A 30 -32.58 -17.72 12.66
CA TRP A 30 -32.04 -16.78 13.64
C TRP A 30 -31.77 -15.39 13.03
N GLN A 31 -32.16 -14.34 13.74
CA GLN A 31 -31.97 -12.94 13.38
C GLN A 31 -31.16 -12.20 14.45
N PRO A 32 -30.48 -11.09 14.08
CA PRO A 32 -29.85 -10.21 15.06
C PRO A 32 -30.82 -9.77 16.16
N GLY A 33 -30.38 -9.88 17.41
CA GLY A 33 -31.18 -9.57 18.61
C GLY A 33 -32.01 -10.74 19.16
N ASP A 34 -32.11 -11.87 18.44
CA ASP A 34 -32.67 -13.09 19.01
C ASP A 34 -31.80 -13.63 20.14
N ALA A 35 -32.42 -14.32 21.11
CA ALA A 35 -31.68 -14.94 22.20
C ALA A 35 -30.66 -15.96 21.67
N CYS A 36 -29.40 -15.85 22.13
CA CYS A 36 -28.35 -16.81 21.77
C CYS A 36 -28.74 -18.24 22.19
N PRO A 37 -28.85 -19.20 21.25
CA PRO A 37 -29.24 -20.56 21.58
C PRO A 37 -28.18 -21.21 22.47
N GLY A 38 -28.60 -21.78 23.59
CA GLY A 38 -27.71 -22.55 24.46
C GLY A 38 -27.25 -23.85 23.81
N GLY A 39 -26.04 -24.31 24.17
CA GLY A 39 -25.53 -25.63 23.75
C GLY A 39 -24.95 -25.69 22.33
N ILE A 40 -24.74 -24.55 21.66
CA ILE A 40 -24.05 -24.50 20.37
C ILE A 40 -22.56 -24.79 20.58
N VAL A 41 -22.06 -25.79 19.86
CA VAL A 41 -20.66 -26.23 19.92
C VAL A 41 -19.89 -25.66 18.73
N SER A 42 -18.71 -25.09 18.99
CA SER A 42 -17.76 -24.65 17.96
C SER A 42 -16.99 -25.84 17.37
N PRO A 43 -16.72 -25.89 16.04
CA PRO A 43 -17.03 -24.87 15.04
C PRO A 43 -18.49 -24.94 14.55
N ILE A 44 -19.07 -23.77 14.29
CA ILE A 44 -20.36 -23.64 13.57
C ILE A 44 -20.10 -23.54 12.05
N SER A 45 -21.10 -23.80 11.22
CA SER A 45 -20.97 -23.74 9.75
C SER A 45 -21.95 -22.76 9.13
N VAL A 46 -21.53 -22.06 8.07
CA VAL A 46 -22.43 -21.24 7.24
C VAL A 46 -23.61 -22.03 6.65
N ARG A 47 -23.47 -23.35 6.48
CA ARG A 47 -24.57 -24.23 6.04
C ARG A 47 -25.72 -24.27 7.05
N SER A 48 -25.42 -24.11 8.34
CA SER A 48 -26.44 -24.04 9.39
C SER A 48 -27.31 -22.77 9.30
N PHE A 49 -26.89 -21.79 8.49
CA PHE A 49 -27.61 -20.55 8.23
C PHE A 49 -28.23 -20.52 6.83
N GLY A 50 -28.16 -21.64 6.09
CA GLY A 50 -28.78 -21.81 4.77
C GLY A 50 -27.86 -21.58 3.57
N ALA A 51 -26.55 -21.38 3.76
CA ALA A 51 -25.62 -21.25 2.63
C ALA A 51 -25.34 -22.63 2.00
N ILE A 52 -25.45 -22.76 0.67
CA ILE A 52 -25.34 -24.04 -0.03
C ILE A 52 -24.30 -23.90 -1.14
N PRO A 53 -23.08 -24.45 -0.97
CA PRO A 53 -22.06 -24.26 -1.99
C PRO A 53 -22.38 -25.01 -3.28
N ASN A 54 -22.02 -24.41 -4.41
CA ASN A 54 -22.14 -24.89 -5.78
C ASN A 54 -23.57 -25.04 -6.32
N ASP A 55 -24.58 -24.44 -5.68
CA ASP A 55 -25.95 -24.45 -6.21
C ASP A 55 -26.26 -23.24 -7.11
N THR A 56 -25.31 -22.31 -7.25
CA THR A 56 -25.41 -21.06 -8.01
C THR A 56 -26.47 -20.08 -7.49
N LEU A 57 -27.02 -20.30 -6.30
CA LEU A 57 -27.94 -19.37 -5.66
C LEU A 57 -27.17 -18.34 -4.83
N ASP A 58 -27.78 -17.19 -4.57
CA ASP A 58 -27.12 -16.12 -3.81
C ASP A 58 -27.05 -16.45 -2.31
N ASP A 59 -25.84 -16.69 -1.80
CA ASP A 59 -25.55 -17.02 -0.40
C ASP A 59 -25.44 -15.78 0.49
N THR A 60 -25.51 -14.56 -0.05
CA THR A 60 -25.24 -13.31 0.67
C THR A 60 -26.01 -13.21 1.99
N ALA A 61 -27.32 -13.50 1.98
CA ALA A 61 -28.16 -13.39 3.17
C ALA A 61 -27.83 -14.44 4.24
N ALA A 62 -27.52 -15.68 3.83
CA ALA A 62 -27.13 -16.74 4.75
C ALA A 62 -25.77 -16.48 5.38
N MET A 63 -24.82 -15.98 4.59
CA MET A 63 -23.49 -15.58 5.08
C MET A 63 -23.59 -14.38 6.04
N GLN A 64 -24.43 -13.39 5.74
CA GLN A 64 -24.66 -12.27 6.66
C GLN A 64 -25.27 -12.73 7.99
N ARG A 65 -26.29 -13.60 7.97
CA ARG A 65 -26.85 -14.18 9.21
C ARG A 65 -25.80 -14.92 10.03
N ALA A 66 -24.94 -15.70 9.38
CA ALA A 66 -23.85 -16.40 10.05
C ALA A 66 -22.84 -15.43 10.69
N ALA A 67 -22.53 -14.31 10.02
CA ALA A 67 -21.66 -13.26 10.54
C ALA A 67 -22.28 -12.57 11.76
N ASP A 68 -23.55 -12.16 11.67
CA ASP A 68 -24.26 -11.54 12.78
C ASP A 68 -24.31 -12.47 14.01
N PHE A 69 -24.64 -13.76 13.80
CA PHE A 69 -24.65 -14.76 14.87
C PHE A 69 -23.27 -14.91 15.52
N LEU A 70 -22.22 -15.01 14.71
CA LEU A 70 -20.85 -15.15 15.21
C LEU A 70 -20.44 -13.97 16.08
N CYS A 71 -20.87 -12.76 15.74
CA CYS A 71 -20.48 -11.54 16.45
C CYS A 71 -21.32 -11.29 17.71
N GLU A 72 -22.59 -11.66 17.70
CA GLU A 72 -23.50 -11.49 18.84
C GLU A 72 -23.41 -12.64 19.86
N CYS A 73 -23.30 -13.88 19.39
CA CYS A 73 -23.36 -15.09 20.22
C CYS A 73 -22.05 -15.90 20.23
N GLY A 74 -21.12 -15.61 19.31
CA GLY A 74 -20.02 -16.50 18.98
C GLY A 74 -18.66 -16.12 19.54
N ALA A 75 -18.56 -15.36 20.64
CA ALA A 75 -17.27 -15.03 21.24
C ALA A 75 -16.46 -16.31 21.55
N GLY A 76 -15.24 -16.40 21.02
CA GLY A 76 -14.39 -17.60 21.13
C GLY A 76 -14.72 -18.73 20.12
N MET A 77 -15.73 -18.57 19.27
CA MET A 77 -16.14 -19.58 18.30
C MET A 77 -15.39 -19.48 16.97
N THR A 78 -15.46 -20.57 16.21
CA THR A 78 -15.02 -20.64 14.83
C THR A 78 -16.21 -20.80 13.90
N LEU A 79 -16.36 -19.92 12.91
CA LEU A 79 -17.25 -20.09 11.77
C LEU A 79 -16.52 -20.77 10.62
N LYS A 80 -17.04 -21.90 10.17
CA LYS A 80 -16.49 -22.70 9.07
C LYS A 80 -17.29 -22.53 7.80
N TYR A 81 -16.57 -22.27 6.72
CA TYR A 81 -17.01 -22.43 5.33
C TYR A 81 -16.48 -23.79 4.82
N PRO A 82 -17.32 -24.83 4.72
CA PRO A 82 -16.94 -26.07 4.06
C PRO A 82 -16.46 -25.85 2.62
N ALA A 83 -15.74 -26.82 2.06
CA ALA A 83 -15.26 -26.72 0.68
C ALA A 83 -16.43 -26.55 -0.31
N GLY A 84 -16.19 -25.73 -1.33
CA GLY A 84 -17.12 -25.43 -2.41
C GLY A 84 -17.17 -23.94 -2.78
N HIS A 85 -17.96 -23.62 -3.82
CA HIS A 85 -18.16 -22.27 -4.31
C HIS A 85 -19.40 -21.64 -3.69
N TYR A 86 -19.26 -20.47 -3.08
CA TYR A 86 -20.36 -19.70 -2.49
C TYR A 86 -20.55 -18.42 -3.31
N ASP A 87 -21.75 -18.22 -3.85
CA ASP A 87 -22.03 -17.10 -4.74
C ASP A 87 -22.55 -15.88 -3.94
N VAL A 88 -21.90 -14.72 -4.07
CA VAL A 88 -22.32 -13.43 -3.51
C VAL A 88 -22.85 -12.57 -4.67
N LYS A 89 -24.16 -12.63 -4.93
CA LYS A 89 -24.78 -12.02 -6.14
C LYS A 89 -25.40 -10.65 -5.92
N ARG A 90 -25.51 -10.21 -4.66
CA ARG A 90 -26.02 -8.89 -4.31
C ARG A 90 -25.13 -7.79 -4.90
N LEU A 91 -25.78 -6.86 -5.61
CA LEU A 91 -25.18 -5.59 -6.01
C LEU A 91 -25.72 -4.49 -5.11
N ASN A 92 -24.84 -3.57 -4.72
CA ASN A 92 -25.19 -2.44 -3.86
C ASN A 92 -25.37 -1.19 -4.69
N SER A 93 -26.37 -0.38 -4.39
CA SER A 93 -26.45 0.96 -4.94
C SER A 93 -25.42 1.87 -4.24
N HIS A 94 -25.12 3.03 -4.84
CA HIS A 94 -24.33 4.06 -4.15
C HIS A 94 -24.93 4.41 -2.78
N LYS A 95 -26.26 4.49 -2.69
CA LYS A 95 -26.98 4.77 -1.44
C LYS A 95 -26.74 3.71 -0.37
N ASP A 96 -26.57 2.45 -0.75
CA ASP A 96 -26.33 1.37 0.22
C ASP A 96 -24.92 1.43 0.80
N ILE A 97 -23.97 1.95 0.02
CA ILE A 97 -22.56 2.09 0.43
C ILE A 97 -22.36 3.27 1.37
N ILE A 98 -22.99 4.41 1.10
CA ILE A 98 -22.85 5.62 1.94
C ILE A 98 -23.70 5.57 3.22
N GLN A 99 -24.51 4.53 3.40
CA GLN A 99 -25.32 4.39 4.60
C GLN A 99 -24.46 3.97 5.79
N ALA A 100 -24.83 4.45 6.98
CA ALA A 100 -24.12 4.17 8.22
C ALA A 100 -24.11 2.69 8.65
N ASP A 101 -24.94 1.83 8.03
CA ASP A 101 -24.99 0.40 8.36
C ASP A 101 -24.17 -0.42 7.34
N PRO A 102 -22.97 -0.93 7.71
CA PRO A 102 -22.10 -1.67 6.81
C PRO A 102 -22.73 -2.97 6.28
N ARG A 103 -23.74 -3.52 6.96
CA ARG A 103 -24.46 -4.75 6.54
C ARG A 103 -25.19 -4.60 5.21
N LYS A 104 -25.46 -3.36 4.78
CA LYS A 104 -26.11 -3.08 3.49
C LYS A 104 -25.14 -3.15 2.31
N GLY A 105 -23.87 -2.80 2.53
CA GLY A 105 -22.82 -2.84 1.51
C GLY A 105 -22.00 -4.14 1.48
N ALA A 106 -21.99 -4.91 2.57
CA ALA A 106 -21.09 -6.04 2.73
C ALA A 106 -21.72 -7.22 3.46
N ILE A 107 -20.96 -8.32 3.50
CA ILE A 107 -21.10 -9.33 4.56
C ILE A 107 -20.25 -8.83 5.73
N ALA A 108 -20.92 -8.17 6.66
CA ALA A 108 -20.28 -7.39 7.72
C ALA A 108 -20.21 -8.17 9.03
N TYR A 109 -19.00 -8.22 9.58
CA TYR A 109 -18.62 -8.75 10.88
C TYR A 109 -18.47 -7.56 11.83
N VAL A 110 -19.59 -7.12 12.42
CA VAL A 110 -19.66 -5.91 13.25
C VAL A 110 -19.56 -6.26 14.74
N GLY A 111 -18.61 -5.66 15.45
CA GLY A 111 -18.50 -5.78 16.91
C GLY A 111 -18.00 -7.15 17.41
N CYS A 112 -17.42 -7.98 16.55
CA CYS A 112 -17.03 -9.35 16.87
C CYS A 112 -15.82 -9.37 17.80
N ARG A 113 -15.78 -10.38 18.69
CA ARG A 113 -14.72 -10.50 19.70
C ARG A 113 -14.16 -11.91 19.78
N ASN A 114 -12.87 -12.05 19.51
CA ASN A 114 -12.15 -13.32 19.61
C ASN A 114 -12.82 -14.43 18.77
N VAL A 115 -13.01 -14.19 17.48
CA VAL A 115 -13.65 -15.14 16.57
C VAL A 115 -12.69 -15.57 15.46
N SER A 116 -12.90 -16.77 14.94
CA SER A 116 -12.15 -17.27 13.77
C SER A 116 -13.10 -17.63 12.63
N ILE A 117 -12.75 -17.25 11.42
CA ILE A 117 -13.50 -17.51 10.20
C ILE A 117 -12.58 -18.29 9.28
N VAL A 118 -12.93 -19.55 9.02
CA VAL A 118 -12.06 -20.49 8.30
C VAL A 118 -12.78 -21.09 7.11
N GLY A 119 -12.12 -21.09 5.96
CA GLY A 119 -12.67 -21.67 4.75
C GLY A 119 -11.61 -22.33 3.88
N PRO A 120 -10.81 -23.28 4.40
CA PRO A 120 -9.84 -23.98 3.57
C PRO A 120 -10.57 -24.65 2.40
N SER A 121 -10.22 -24.24 1.17
CA SER A 121 -10.87 -24.69 -0.07
C SER A 121 -12.30 -24.18 -0.30
N ALA A 122 -12.74 -23.15 0.44
CA ALA A 122 -13.92 -22.39 0.08
C ALA A 122 -13.54 -21.30 -0.93
N VAL A 123 -14.33 -21.18 -1.99
CA VAL A 123 -14.25 -20.10 -2.98
C VAL A 123 -15.44 -19.18 -2.76
N ILE A 124 -15.18 -17.90 -2.51
CA ILE A 124 -16.22 -16.88 -2.48
C ILE A 124 -16.24 -16.19 -3.84
N ASP A 125 -17.30 -16.43 -4.60
CA ASP A 125 -17.49 -15.92 -5.96
C ASP A 125 -18.38 -14.67 -5.89
N VAL A 126 -17.76 -13.50 -6.03
CA VAL A 126 -18.44 -12.21 -5.92
C VAL A 126 -18.83 -11.72 -7.31
N ARG A 127 -20.08 -11.28 -7.43
CA ARG A 127 -20.60 -10.71 -8.67
C ARG A 127 -19.94 -9.38 -9.03
N GLY A 128 -18.84 -9.44 -9.79
CA GLY A 128 -18.22 -8.29 -10.46
C GLY A 128 -18.53 -8.16 -11.94
N ASN A 129 -19.11 -9.17 -12.57
CA ASN A 129 -19.40 -9.19 -14.01
C ASN A 129 -20.69 -8.44 -14.38
N PHE A 130 -20.78 -7.16 -14.02
CA PHE A 130 -21.92 -6.29 -14.31
C PHE A 130 -21.51 -5.04 -15.10
N ARG A 131 -22.50 -4.35 -15.67
CA ARG A 131 -22.31 -3.05 -16.33
C ARG A 131 -22.60 -1.94 -15.34
N LYS A 132 -21.64 -1.05 -15.09
CA LYS A 132 -21.86 0.20 -14.36
C LYS A 132 -22.58 1.21 -15.25
N GLN A 133 -23.62 1.84 -14.71
CA GLN A 133 -24.36 2.93 -15.35
C GLN A 133 -24.31 4.18 -14.45
N PRO A 134 -24.41 5.40 -15.00
CA PRO A 134 -24.39 6.61 -14.17
C PRO A 134 -25.64 6.66 -13.27
N ALA A 135 -25.46 7.03 -11.99
CA ALA A 135 -26.54 7.20 -11.02
C ALA A 135 -26.61 8.61 -10.40
N GLY A 136 -25.83 9.54 -10.94
CA GLY A 136 -25.76 10.94 -10.52
C GLY A 136 -24.39 11.52 -10.85
N VAL A 137 -24.37 12.79 -11.23
CA VAL A 137 -23.12 13.53 -11.49
C VAL A 137 -22.55 14.03 -10.16
N LEU A 138 -21.27 13.77 -9.93
CA LEU A 138 -20.51 14.44 -8.88
C LEU A 138 -20.20 15.85 -9.39
N ALA A 139 -20.98 16.84 -8.95
CA ALA A 139 -20.92 18.20 -9.47
C ALA A 139 -19.48 18.74 -9.52
N ALA A 140 -19.12 19.36 -10.65
CA ALA A 140 -17.83 20.01 -10.94
C ALA A 140 -16.59 19.10 -11.11
N ASN A 141 -16.67 17.79 -10.89
CA ASN A 141 -15.53 16.89 -11.10
C ASN A 141 -15.56 16.27 -12.51
N ARG A 142 -14.43 16.40 -13.19
CA ARG A 142 -14.21 15.91 -14.54
C ARG A 142 -12.93 15.10 -14.60
N CYS A 143 -12.91 14.07 -15.43
CA CYS A 143 -11.72 13.26 -15.62
C CYS A 143 -11.57 12.80 -17.08
N ALA A 144 -10.43 12.22 -17.43
CA ALA A 144 -10.21 11.69 -18.78
C ALA A 144 -11.17 10.51 -19.07
N ASP A 145 -11.79 10.49 -20.25
CA ASP A 145 -12.66 9.38 -20.66
C ASP A 145 -11.83 8.09 -20.76
N PRO A 146 -12.22 7.00 -20.05
CA PRO A 146 -11.51 5.73 -20.12
C PRO A 146 -11.39 5.14 -21.53
N GLY A 147 -12.35 5.43 -22.42
CA GLY A 147 -12.35 5.02 -23.82
C GLY A 147 -11.67 6.01 -24.78
N ASN A 148 -11.46 7.26 -24.35
CA ASN A 148 -10.77 8.28 -25.13
C ASN A 148 -10.05 9.31 -24.21
N PRO A 149 -8.76 9.11 -23.89
CA PRO A 149 -8.06 9.94 -22.92
C PRO A 149 -7.91 11.41 -23.34
N ASP A 150 -8.15 11.76 -24.61
CA ASP A 150 -8.16 13.14 -25.10
C ASP A 150 -9.46 13.88 -24.77
N LEU A 151 -10.50 13.16 -24.33
CA LEU A 151 -11.77 13.72 -23.89
C LEU A 151 -11.82 13.83 -22.37
N THR A 152 -12.44 14.91 -21.91
CA THR A 152 -12.78 15.10 -20.51
C THR A 152 -14.28 14.87 -20.34
N VAL A 153 -14.64 13.96 -19.45
CA VAL A 153 -16.02 13.56 -19.15
C VAL A 153 -16.36 13.79 -17.69
N ASP A 154 -17.65 13.79 -17.38
CA ASP A 154 -18.11 13.99 -16.01
C ASP A 154 -17.81 12.76 -15.15
N LEU A 155 -17.39 13.01 -13.90
CA LEU A 155 -17.27 12.01 -12.87
C LEU A 155 -18.66 11.71 -12.28
N VAL A 156 -19.05 10.45 -12.26
CA VAL A 156 -20.38 10.01 -11.83
C VAL A 156 -20.30 8.92 -10.78
N TRP A 157 -21.35 8.82 -9.96
CA TRP A 157 -21.57 7.63 -9.15
C TRP A 157 -22.02 6.47 -10.03
N ALA A 158 -21.56 5.26 -9.73
CA ALA A 158 -22.10 4.06 -10.35
C ALA A 158 -23.47 3.69 -9.76
N SER A 159 -24.36 3.18 -10.60
CA SER A 159 -25.65 2.62 -10.21
C SER A 159 -25.53 1.34 -9.38
N ALA A 160 -24.41 0.64 -9.51
CA ALA A 160 -24.16 -0.63 -8.86
C ALA A 160 -22.68 -0.80 -8.51
N TYR A 161 -22.45 -1.53 -7.42
CA TYR A 161 -21.16 -1.92 -6.89
C TYR A 161 -21.22 -3.37 -6.42
N SER A 162 -20.11 -4.09 -6.46
CA SER A 162 -20.05 -5.44 -5.91
C SER A 162 -20.05 -5.42 -4.38
N THR A 163 -20.67 -6.43 -3.76
CA THR A 163 -20.66 -6.62 -2.31
C THR A 163 -19.26 -7.03 -1.83
N SER A 164 -18.79 -6.41 -0.73
CA SER A 164 -17.58 -6.87 -0.04
C SER A 164 -17.88 -8.16 0.74
N PRO A 165 -17.21 -9.30 0.45
CA PRO A 165 -17.53 -10.57 1.09
C PRO A 165 -17.04 -10.68 2.53
N PHE A 166 -16.10 -9.84 2.95
CA PHE A 166 -15.63 -9.77 4.34
C PHE A 166 -15.35 -8.32 4.73
N GLU A 167 -16.25 -7.72 5.51
CA GLU A 167 -16.03 -6.41 6.11
C GLU A 167 -16.01 -6.52 7.64
N ILE A 168 -14.84 -6.32 8.24
CA ILE A 168 -14.62 -6.40 9.69
C ILE A 168 -14.74 -4.99 10.26
N VAL A 169 -15.77 -4.73 11.06
CA VAL A 169 -16.06 -3.38 11.59
C VAL A 169 -16.14 -3.41 13.11
N ASP A 170 -15.55 -2.42 13.78
CA ASP A 170 -15.60 -2.26 15.25
C ASP A 170 -15.23 -3.53 16.04
N SER A 171 -14.35 -4.36 15.47
CA SER A 171 -14.09 -5.71 15.95
C SER A 171 -12.70 -5.87 16.52
N ARG A 172 -12.51 -6.91 17.35
CA ARG A 172 -11.22 -7.24 17.96
C ARG A 172 -10.95 -8.73 17.97
N GLN A 173 -9.69 -9.12 17.75
CA GLN A 173 -9.28 -10.55 17.78
C GLN A 173 -10.00 -11.39 16.72
N VAL A 174 -10.19 -10.84 15.54
CA VAL A 174 -10.80 -11.53 14.39
C VAL A 174 -9.71 -12.17 13.54
N ARG A 175 -9.88 -13.45 13.21
CA ARG A 175 -8.95 -14.21 12.36
C ARG A 175 -9.68 -14.74 11.14
N ILE A 176 -9.21 -14.42 9.94
CA ILE A 176 -9.72 -14.96 8.67
C ILE A 176 -8.63 -15.79 8.01
N ARG A 177 -8.97 -17.01 7.59
CA ARG A 177 -8.00 -17.93 6.98
C ARG A 177 -8.56 -18.86 5.90
N GLY A 178 -7.77 -19.08 4.85
CA GLY A 178 -7.88 -20.25 3.97
C GLY A 178 -8.77 -20.09 2.73
N PHE A 179 -9.25 -18.87 2.43
CA PHE A 179 -10.22 -18.62 1.36
C PHE A 179 -9.56 -18.32 0.02
N GLU A 180 -10.23 -18.71 -1.06
CA GLU A 180 -10.14 -18.03 -2.35
C GLU A 180 -11.30 -17.04 -2.47
N ILE A 181 -11.03 -15.82 -2.93
CA ILE A 181 -12.04 -14.79 -3.20
C ILE A 181 -11.83 -14.33 -4.65
N ASN A 182 -12.87 -14.42 -5.47
CA ASN A 182 -12.83 -13.95 -6.86
C ASN A 182 -13.86 -12.84 -7.07
N GLY A 183 -13.38 -11.65 -7.40
CA GLY A 183 -14.21 -10.47 -7.59
C GLY A 183 -14.72 -10.26 -9.01
N HIS A 184 -14.23 -10.99 -10.02
CA HIS A 184 -14.64 -10.86 -11.43
C HIS A 184 -14.56 -9.44 -12.05
N VAL A 185 -13.76 -8.51 -11.50
CA VAL A 185 -13.74 -7.12 -11.99
C VAL A 185 -13.29 -6.98 -13.45
N GLY A 186 -12.50 -7.92 -13.96
CA GLY A 186 -12.06 -7.90 -15.35
C GLY A 186 -13.19 -8.14 -16.36
N GLU A 187 -14.36 -8.54 -15.89
CA GLU A 187 -15.58 -8.67 -16.69
C GLU A 187 -16.53 -7.47 -16.52
N THR A 188 -16.24 -6.57 -15.56
CA THR A 188 -17.01 -5.34 -15.34
C THR A 188 -16.86 -4.42 -16.54
N THR A 189 -17.99 -3.92 -17.05
CA THR A 189 -18.01 -2.91 -18.12
C THR A 189 -18.59 -1.60 -17.60
N ILE A 190 -18.27 -0.50 -18.27
CA ILE A 190 -18.79 0.83 -17.97
C ILE A 190 -19.58 1.40 -19.16
N GLU A 191 -20.58 2.25 -18.87
CA GLU A 191 -21.17 3.12 -19.91
C GLU A 191 -20.11 4.09 -20.43
N PRO A 192 -19.88 4.20 -21.75
CA PRO A 192 -18.99 5.20 -22.34
C PRO A 192 -19.45 6.64 -22.03
N GLY A 193 -18.52 7.60 -22.12
CA GLY A 193 -18.83 9.02 -21.93
C GLY A 193 -18.88 9.48 -20.46
N TYR A 194 -18.47 8.62 -19.53
CA TYR A 194 -18.39 8.91 -18.10
C TYR A 194 -17.15 8.28 -17.48
N CYS A 195 -16.69 8.86 -16.39
CA CYS A 195 -15.83 8.16 -15.47
C CYS A 195 -16.50 7.95 -14.12
N TYR A 196 -16.16 6.87 -13.45
CA TYR A 196 -16.92 6.38 -12.30
C TYR A 196 -16.12 6.54 -11.02
N GLN A 197 -16.70 7.22 -10.04
CA GLN A 197 -16.18 7.20 -8.68
C GLN A 197 -16.14 5.76 -8.18
N GLU A 198 -15.05 5.42 -7.50
CA GLU A 198 -14.89 4.11 -6.91
C GLU A 198 -15.81 3.98 -5.70
N GLY A 199 -16.47 2.84 -5.54
CA GLY A 199 -17.27 2.54 -4.36
C GLY A 199 -16.61 1.48 -3.49
N HIS A 200 -17.27 1.11 -2.39
CA HIS A 200 -16.78 0.10 -1.45
C HIS A 200 -16.96 -1.32 -2.01
N SER A 201 -16.10 -1.69 -2.95
CA SER A 201 -16.07 -3.00 -3.61
C SER A 201 -14.76 -3.76 -3.33
N HIS A 202 -14.26 -3.61 -2.11
CA HIS A 202 -13.07 -4.31 -1.63
C HIS A 202 -13.37 -5.81 -1.47
N SER A 203 -12.36 -6.67 -1.60
CA SER A 203 -12.54 -8.09 -1.26
C SER A 203 -12.50 -8.35 0.25
N ILE A 204 -11.63 -7.66 0.97
CA ILE A 204 -11.62 -7.63 2.43
C ILE A 204 -11.45 -6.19 2.89
N ALA A 205 -12.31 -5.73 3.80
CA ALA A 205 -12.18 -4.44 4.46
C ALA A 205 -12.08 -4.62 5.98
N VAL A 206 -11.21 -3.86 6.65
CA VAL A 206 -11.06 -3.85 8.10
C VAL A 206 -11.13 -2.41 8.59
N THR A 207 -12.22 -2.04 9.24
CA THR A 207 -12.53 -0.66 9.63
C THR A 207 -12.71 -0.56 11.15
N ASN A 208 -12.10 0.44 11.77
CA ASN A 208 -12.11 0.70 13.22
C ASN A 208 -11.89 -0.55 14.10
N SER A 209 -11.04 -1.46 13.62
CA SER A 209 -10.83 -2.78 14.23
C SER A 209 -9.39 -2.95 14.72
N SER A 210 -9.16 -3.88 15.64
CA SER A 210 -7.82 -4.14 16.21
C SER A 210 -7.49 -5.60 16.42
N ASP A 211 -6.19 -5.95 16.49
CA ASP A 211 -5.72 -7.31 16.79
C ASP A 211 -6.31 -8.34 15.81
N PHE A 212 -6.20 -8.07 14.51
CA PHE A 212 -6.77 -8.92 13.46
C PHE A 212 -5.70 -9.71 12.71
N GLN A 213 -6.09 -10.86 12.14
CA GLN A 213 -5.19 -11.72 11.36
C GLN A 213 -5.84 -12.17 10.06
N LEU A 214 -5.16 -11.95 8.94
CA LEU A 214 -5.53 -12.43 7.61
C LEU A 214 -4.45 -13.39 7.12
N SER A 215 -4.79 -14.65 6.84
CA SER A 215 -3.77 -15.65 6.50
C SER A 215 -4.19 -16.68 5.45
N ASP A 216 -3.24 -17.17 4.67
CA ASP A 216 -3.45 -18.21 3.64
C ASP A 216 -4.65 -17.88 2.72
N LEU A 217 -4.67 -16.65 2.20
CA LEU A 217 -5.75 -16.16 1.35
C LEU A 217 -5.28 -16.02 -0.10
N ARG A 218 -6.18 -16.28 -1.04
CA ARG A 218 -6.00 -15.99 -2.46
C ARG A 218 -7.12 -15.08 -2.94
N ILE A 219 -6.80 -13.81 -3.18
CA ILE A 219 -7.73 -12.78 -3.61
C ILE A 219 -7.44 -12.43 -5.07
N LEU A 220 -8.44 -12.51 -5.91
CA LEU A 220 -8.35 -12.25 -7.35
C LEU A 220 -9.41 -11.24 -7.77
N ALA A 221 -9.07 -10.38 -8.73
CA ALA A 221 -10.07 -9.66 -9.52
C ALA A 221 -11.01 -8.75 -8.71
N SER A 222 -10.52 -8.12 -7.63
CA SER A 222 -11.35 -7.27 -6.74
C SER A 222 -11.89 -6.03 -7.45
N GLY A 223 -13.16 -5.68 -7.17
CA GLY A 223 -13.87 -4.53 -7.75
C GLY A 223 -13.20 -3.18 -7.51
N THR A 224 -12.57 -3.02 -6.35
CA THR A 224 -11.63 -1.93 -6.04
C THR A 224 -10.34 -2.50 -5.46
N ASP A 225 -10.17 -2.50 -4.13
CA ASP A 225 -8.96 -3.01 -3.48
C ASP A 225 -9.08 -4.48 -3.15
N GLY A 226 -7.96 -5.20 -3.20
CA GLY A 226 -7.90 -6.55 -2.64
C GLY A 226 -8.14 -6.54 -1.14
N ILE A 227 -7.34 -5.77 -0.42
CA ILE A 227 -7.46 -5.60 1.02
C ILE A 227 -7.43 -4.11 1.36
N TYR A 228 -8.42 -3.65 2.10
CA TYR A 228 -8.50 -2.30 2.64
C TYR A 228 -8.40 -2.34 4.17
N ILE A 229 -7.46 -1.59 4.75
CA ILE A 229 -7.26 -1.53 6.20
C ILE A 229 -7.38 -0.08 6.67
N ALA A 230 -8.39 0.15 7.49
CA ALA A 230 -8.58 1.28 8.42
C ALA A 230 -8.71 0.79 9.86
N GLY A 231 -7.69 0.05 10.32
CA GLY A 231 -7.62 -0.55 11.65
C GLY A 231 -6.18 -0.66 12.17
N ARG A 232 -5.98 -1.30 13.32
CA ARG A 232 -4.67 -1.37 13.99
C ARG A 232 -4.27 -2.77 14.45
N ASP A 233 -2.98 -2.94 14.76
CA ASP A 233 -2.42 -4.15 15.37
C ASP A 233 -2.73 -5.41 14.53
N GLY A 234 -2.60 -5.28 13.21
CA GLY A 234 -2.98 -6.31 12.25
C GLY A 234 -1.82 -7.14 11.72
N ALA A 235 -2.06 -8.40 11.42
CA ALA A 235 -1.11 -9.29 10.73
C ALA A 235 -1.70 -9.88 9.45
N ILE A 236 -0.95 -9.80 8.36
CA ILE A 236 -1.28 -10.36 7.06
C ILE A 236 -0.15 -11.30 6.65
N SER A 237 -0.43 -12.59 6.46
CA SER A 237 0.63 -13.58 6.20
C SER A 237 0.24 -14.67 5.20
N GLY A 238 1.10 -14.97 4.23
CA GLY A 238 0.82 -16.02 3.26
C GLY A 238 -0.35 -15.66 2.34
N VAL A 239 -0.56 -14.36 2.08
CA VAL A 239 -1.68 -13.87 1.28
C VAL A 239 -1.21 -13.53 -0.13
N THR A 240 -1.96 -13.96 -1.14
CA THR A 240 -1.80 -13.53 -2.53
C THR A 240 -2.98 -12.65 -2.92
N VAL A 241 -2.70 -11.41 -3.34
CA VAL A 241 -3.67 -10.53 -3.98
C VAL A 241 -3.22 -10.30 -5.41
N SER A 242 -4.14 -10.47 -6.37
CA SER A 242 -3.84 -10.27 -7.78
C SER A 242 -4.99 -9.67 -8.57
N ASN A 243 -4.67 -8.91 -9.61
CA ASN A 243 -5.64 -8.38 -10.58
C ASN A 243 -6.73 -7.51 -9.95
N SER A 244 -6.47 -6.83 -8.83
CA SER A 244 -7.40 -5.85 -8.27
C SER A 244 -7.54 -4.68 -9.23
N ALA A 245 -8.75 -4.13 -9.38
CA ALA A 245 -8.93 -2.95 -10.21
C ALA A 245 -8.11 -1.80 -9.67
N ARG A 246 -8.19 -1.48 -8.38
CA ARG A 246 -7.45 -0.37 -7.76
C ARG A 246 -6.13 -0.83 -7.16
N ASN A 247 -6.04 -1.01 -5.84
CA ASN A 247 -4.81 -1.42 -5.17
C ASN A 247 -4.88 -2.88 -4.71
N ALA A 248 -3.74 -3.56 -4.58
CA ALA A 248 -3.72 -4.87 -3.92
C ALA A 248 -3.91 -4.73 -2.41
N LEU A 249 -3.27 -3.73 -1.80
CA LEU A 249 -3.43 -3.39 -0.38
C LEU A 249 -3.52 -1.86 -0.21
N SER A 250 -4.60 -1.39 0.40
CA SER A 250 -4.79 -0.01 0.83
C SER A 250 -4.70 0.09 2.36
N LEU A 251 -3.94 1.07 2.83
CA LEU A 251 -3.75 1.39 4.24
C LEU A 251 -4.19 2.84 4.47
N THR A 252 -5.31 3.03 5.13
CA THR A 252 -5.92 4.33 5.43
C THR A 252 -6.06 4.41 6.95
N GLU A 253 -5.42 5.36 7.63
CA GLU A 253 -5.44 5.43 9.12
C GLU A 253 -4.87 4.20 9.85
N ALA A 254 -4.28 3.25 9.11
CA ALA A 254 -3.86 1.99 9.66
C ALA A 254 -2.63 2.13 10.59
N ARG A 255 -2.51 1.26 11.59
CA ARG A 255 -1.41 1.31 12.56
C ARG A 255 -0.90 -0.07 12.96
N ASN A 256 0.41 -0.19 13.20
CA ASN A 256 1.03 -1.43 13.67
C ASN A 256 0.69 -2.64 12.79
N ILE A 257 0.75 -2.46 11.46
CA ILE A 257 0.40 -3.53 10.51
C ILE A 257 1.66 -4.27 10.07
N ARG A 258 1.60 -5.60 10.12
CA ARG A 258 2.65 -6.49 9.65
C ARG A 258 2.16 -7.31 8.45
N VAL A 259 2.88 -7.23 7.34
CA VAL A 259 2.68 -8.03 6.13
C VAL A 259 3.91 -8.90 5.90
N THR A 260 3.71 -10.22 5.84
CA THR A 260 4.83 -11.18 5.73
C THR A 260 4.54 -12.29 4.74
N GLN A 261 5.53 -12.70 3.94
CA GLN A 261 5.40 -13.87 3.06
C GLN A 261 4.18 -13.78 2.13
N SER A 262 3.87 -12.58 1.65
CA SER A 262 2.69 -12.28 0.83
C SER A 262 3.10 -11.83 -0.57
N THR A 263 2.19 -11.97 -1.53
CA THR A 263 2.37 -11.52 -2.91
C THR A 263 1.25 -10.55 -3.28
N LEU A 264 1.61 -9.34 -3.70
CA LEU A 264 0.68 -8.27 -4.08
C LEU A 264 0.98 -7.86 -5.53
N ARG A 265 0.12 -8.24 -6.48
CA ARG A 265 0.48 -8.11 -7.89
C ARG A 265 -0.61 -7.70 -8.85
N ASP A 266 -0.18 -7.21 -10.01
CA ASP A 266 -1.02 -7.02 -11.19
C ASP A 266 -2.25 -6.11 -10.94
N SER A 267 -2.15 -5.19 -9.97
CA SER A 267 -3.18 -4.18 -9.71
C SER A 267 -3.26 -3.11 -10.80
N GLY A 268 -4.40 -2.42 -10.90
CA GLY A 268 -4.75 -1.65 -12.10
C GLY A 268 -5.35 -2.50 -13.19
N TRP A 269 -6.00 -3.60 -12.84
CA TRP A 269 -6.55 -4.51 -13.84
C TRP A 269 -7.82 -3.92 -14.45
N ASN A 270 -7.71 -3.54 -15.74
CA ASN A 270 -8.79 -2.91 -16.48
C ASN A 270 -9.47 -3.93 -17.42
N GLY A 271 -9.64 -5.19 -17.00
CA GLY A 271 -10.32 -6.23 -17.79
C GLY A 271 -9.76 -6.48 -19.21
N THR A 272 -10.55 -7.20 -20.02
CA THR A 272 -10.21 -7.55 -21.42
C THR A 272 -11.18 -6.98 -22.45
N ARG A 273 -12.25 -6.31 -22.01
CA ARG A 273 -13.30 -5.73 -22.87
C ARG A 273 -12.94 -4.28 -23.25
N SER A 274 -13.44 -3.81 -24.38
CA SER A 274 -13.13 -2.46 -24.91
C SER A 274 -13.64 -1.30 -24.04
N ASN A 275 -14.61 -1.55 -23.15
CA ASN A 275 -15.15 -0.59 -22.19
C ASN A 275 -15.01 -1.11 -20.75
N SER A 276 -13.88 -1.75 -20.47
CA SER A 276 -13.61 -2.25 -19.13
C SER A 276 -13.37 -1.12 -18.14
N TYR A 277 -13.71 -1.37 -16.88
CA TYR A 277 -13.52 -0.43 -15.79
C TYR A 277 -12.04 -0.03 -15.63
N SER A 278 -11.75 1.27 -15.61
CA SER A 278 -10.47 1.82 -15.17
C SER A 278 -10.61 2.42 -13.77
N SER A 279 -9.63 2.17 -12.92
CA SER A 279 -9.57 2.63 -11.53
C SER A 279 -8.59 3.80 -11.35
N PHE A 280 -8.80 4.53 -10.26
CA PHE A 280 -7.94 5.60 -9.77
C PHE A 280 -6.98 5.06 -8.71
N SER A 281 -5.66 5.14 -8.96
CA SER A 281 -4.61 4.45 -8.18
C SER A 281 -4.55 2.96 -8.47
N GLN A 282 -3.37 2.47 -8.84
CA GLN A 282 -3.18 1.13 -9.41
C GLN A 282 -2.01 0.41 -8.73
N ARG A 283 -1.91 0.56 -7.41
CA ARG A 283 -0.68 0.26 -6.65
C ARG A 283 -0.68 -1.15 -6.07
N GLY A 284 0.52 -1.70 -5.83
CA GLY A 284 0.64 -2.90 -5.01
C GLY A 284 0.28 -2.61 -3.54
N VAL A 285 0.84 -1.55 -2.99
CA VAL A 285 0.54 -1.02 -1.66
C VAL A 285 0.33 0.49 -1.76
N ALA A 286 -0.82 0.96 -1.30
CA ALA A 286 -1.14 2.38 -1.21
C ALA A 286 -1.35 2.80 0.25
N PHE A 287 -0.72 3.90 0.63
CA PHE A 287 -0.97 4.60 1.89
C PHE A 287 -1.80 5.83 1.59
N GLU A 288 -3.08 5.72 1.86
CA GLU A 288 -4.06 6.75 1.50
C GLU A 288 -4.30 7.62 2.75
N PRO A 289 -4.40 8.96 2.59
CA PRO A 289 -4.90 9.79 3.68
C PRO A 289 -6.34 9.36 4.02
N GLU A 290 -6.81 9.73 5.22
CA GLU A 290 -8.22 9.53 5.60
C GLU A 290 -9.12 10.03 4.46
N ALA A 291 -9.95 9.14 3.91
CA ALA A 291 -11.11 9.58 3.17
C ALA A 291 -12.01 10.20 4.25
N LEU A 292 -12.02 11.53 4.34
CA LEU A 292 -12.99 12.23 5.17
C LEU A 292 -14.37 11.62 4.86
N PRO A 293 -15.23 11.37 5.87
CA PRO A 293 -16.50 10.69 5.68
C PRO A 293 -17.26 11.26 4.48
N ASP A 294 -17.74 10.38 3.59
CA ASP A 294 -18.47 10.72 2.37
C ASP A 294 -19.57 11.75 2.67
N GLY A 295 -19.32 13.01 2.30
CA GLY A 295 -20.13 14.18 2.67
C GLY A 295 -19.29 15.41 3.02
N ALA A 296 -18.03 15.22 3.43
CA ALA A 296 -17.01 16.21 3.16
C ALA A 296 -16.69 16.08 1.68
N ASP A 297 -17.16 17.02 0.85
CA ASP A 297 -16.68 17.14 -0.52
C ASP A 297 -15.15 16.95 -0.49
N TRP A 298 -14.61 16.25 -1.49
CA TRP A 298 -13.23 16.48 -1.90
C TRP A 298 -13.13 17.92 -2.42
N LYS A 299 -13.51 18.93 -1.63
CA LYS A 299 -12.85 20.22 -1.63
C LYS A 299 -11.44 19.91 -1.17
N VAL A 300 -10.69 19.37 -2.13
CA VAL A 300 -9.36 19.80 -2.49
C VAL A 300 -8.91 20.81 -1.43
N LEU A 301 -8.14 20.33 -0.46
CA LEU A 301 -7.30 21.18 0.38
C LEU A 301 -6.31 22.00 -0.49
N ASP A 302 -6.36 21.87 -1.83
CA ASP A 302 -5.73 22.72 -2.83
C ASP A 302 -6.66 23.81 -3.45
N ASP A 303 -7.80 24.22 -2.84
CA ASP A 303 -8.54 25.42 -3.28
C ASP A 303 -8.03 26.67 -2.55
N PRO A 304 -7.08 27.43 -3.15
CA PRO A 304 -6.48 28.61 -2.54
C PRO A 304 -7.44 29.81 -2.42
N SER A 305 -8.70 29.70 -2.87
CA SER A 305 -9.63 30.83 -2.84
C SER A 305 -10.32 31.08 -1.50
N THR A 306 -10.01 30.28 -0.47
CA THR A 306 -10.57 30.46 0.89
C THR A 306 -9.60 31.07 1.91
N GLU A 307 -8.38 31.45 1.50
CA GLU A 307 -7.38 32.09 2.38
C GLU A 307 -7.57 33.61 2.58
N GLU A 308 -8.56 34.27 1.97
CA GLU A 308 -8.76 35.72 2.17
C GLU A 308 -9.56 36.10 3.44
N ASP A 309 -10.04 35.15 4.24
CA ASP A 309 -10.59 35.47 5.57
C ASP A 309 -9.50 35.27 6.66
N GLU A 310 -8.53 36.19 6.71
CA GLU A 310 -7.53 36.36 7.78
C GLU A 310 -8.15 36.78 9.15
N GLY A 311 -9.39 36.40 9.43
CA GLY A 311 -10.20 36.99 10.50
C GLY A 311 -10.78 35.98 11.47
N ASP A 312 -10.00 35.00 11.94
CA ASP A 312 -10.09 34.41 13.29
C ASP A 312 -9.19 33.15 13.38
N GLY A 313 -7.97 33.34 13.88
CA GLY A 313 -6.96 32.31 14.07
C GLY A 313 -7.31 31.23 15.11
N LEU A 314 -8.31 30.41 14.83
CA LEU A 314 -8.51 29.14 15.52
C LEU A 314 -7.88 28.02 14.67
N PRO A 315 -6.77 27.41 15.11
CA PRO A 315 -6.18 26.29 14.40
C PRO A 315 -7.24 25.18 14.29
N ALA A 316 -7.41 24.64 13.08
CA ALA A 316 -8.28 23.51 12.82
C ALA A 316 -8.12 22.45 13.92
N PRO A 317 -9.23 21.92 14.47
CA PRO A 317 -9.22 21.19 15.73
C PRO A 317 -8.24 20.02 15.69
N SER A 318 -7.35 20.00 16.69
CA SER A 318 -6.34 18.99 17.06
C SER A 318 -6.80 17.51 17.15
N ALA A 319 -8.01 17.18 16.73
CA ALA A 319 -8.53 15.80 16.66
C ALA A 319 -7.82 14.97 15.57
N ALA A 320 -7.44 15.59 14.44
CA ALA A 320 -6.73 14.92 13.34
C ALA A 320 -5.31 14.43 13.72
N LEU A 321 -4.73 14.94 14.81
CA LEU A 321 -3.36 14.61 15.24
C LEU A 321 -3.27 13.37 16.13
N ARG A 322 -4.37 12.87 16.70
CA ARG A 322 -4.32 11.70 17.58
C ARG A 322 -4.05 10.39 16.84
N TYR A 323 -4.25 10.35 15.52
CA TYR A 323 -4.30 9.10 14.77
C TYR A 323 -3.43 9.01 13.51
N LEU A 324 -2.30 9.75 13.41
CA LEU A 324 -1.35 9.56 12.31
C LEU A 324 -1.01 8.07 12.05
N PRO A 325 -1.31 7.53 10.85
CA PRO A 325 -1.02 6.14 10.48
C PRO A 325 0.46 5.82 10.72
N GLY A 326 0.80 4.58 11.06
CA GLY A 326 2.23 4.30 11.29
C GLY A 326 2.62 2.92 11.80
N ASN A 327 3.91 2.65 11.77
CA ASN A 327 4.56 1.40 12.19
C ASN A 327 4.14 0.22 11.33
N PHE A 328 4.61 0.23 10.10
CA PHE A 328 4.31 -0.80 9.11
C PHE A 328 5.55 -1.67 8.86
N LEU A 329 5.34 -2.98 8.78
CA LEU A 329 6.41 -3.93 8.44
C LEU A 329 6.00 -4.78 7.25
N PHE A 330 6.73 -4.68 6.14
CA PHE A 330 6.69 -5.58 5.00
C PHE A 330 7.97 -6.42 5.00
N ASP A 331 7.85 -7.72 5.23
CA ASP A 331 9.01 -8.61 5.37
C ASP A 331 8.83 -9.88 4.54
N ARG A 332 9.73 -10.10 3.58
CA ARG A 332 9.59 -11.18 2.58
C ARG A 332 8.30 -11.08 1.77
N VAL A 333 7.99 -9.88 1.29
CA VAL A 333 6.82 -9.61 0.43
C VAL A 333 7.28 -9.49 -1.02
N THR A 334 6.48 -9.98 -1.95
CA THR A 334 6.67 -9.76 -3.39
C THR A 334 5.61 -8.79 -3.89
N ILE A 335 6.04 -7.65 -4.43
CA ILE A 335 5.15 -6.62 -4.98
C ILE A 335 5.54 -6.40 -6.43
N THR A 336 4.70 -6.82 -7.38
CA THR A 336 5.08 -6.87 -8.80
C THR A 336 3.92 -6.59 -9.74
N GLY A 337 4.19 -6.11 -10.95
CA GLY A 337 3.18 -6.11 -12.01
C GLY A 337 2.09 -5.03 -11.87
N ASN A 338 2.17 -4.21 -10.83
CA ASN A 338 1.16 -3.19 -10.54
C ASN A 338 1.35 -1.96 -11.46
N LYS A 339 0.27 -1.53 -12.13
CA LYS A 339 0.34 -0.46 -13.13
C LYS A 339 0.63 0.91 -12.56
N GLY A 340 0.18 1.21 -11.34
CA GLY A 340 0.37 2.52 -10.72
C GLY A 340 1.74 2.66 -10.05
N GLY A 341 2.47 1.57 -9.81
CA GLY A 341 3.68 1.50 -8.99
C GLY A 341 3.55 0.49 -7.86
N GLN A 342 4.66 0.14 -7.20
CA GLN A 342 4.65 -0.96 -6.22
C GLN A 342 4.25 -0.49 -4.83
N VAL A 343 4.95 0.51 -4.27
CA VAL A 343 4.62 1.08 -2.95
C VAL A 343 4.49 2.60 -3.05
N SER A 344 3.33 3.13 -2.67
CA SER A 344 3.02 4.56 -2.69
C SER A 344 2.81 5.11 -1.28
N LEU A 345 3.69 6.04 -0.88
CA LEU A 345 3.68 6.79 0.38
C LEU A 345 3.57 8.30 0.06
N ALA A 346 2.79 8.64 -0.96
CA ALA A 346 2.86 9.95 -1.64
C ALA A 346 2.46 11.15 -0.77
N HIS A 347 1.69 10.94 0.30
CA HIS A 347 1.23 12.03 1.15
C HIS A 347 1.91 11.95 2.54
N PRO A 348 2.52 13.04 3.03
CA PRO A 348 3.19 13.06 4.33
C PRO A 348 2.22 12.81 5.50
N ALA A 349 0.94 13.08 5.31
CA ALA A 349 -0.12 12.76 6.28
C ALA A 349 -0.54 11.28 6.27
N SER A 350 -0.18 10.50 5.24
CA SER A 350 -0.59 9.10 5.09
C SER A 350 0.15 8.13 6.01
N GLY A 351 1.18 8.56 6.73
CA GLY A 351 1.72 7.77 7.85
C GLY A 351 3.17 8.02 8.19
N ALA A 352 3.76 7.12 8.99
CA ALA A 352 5.18 7.13 9.37
C ALA A 352 5.71 5.72 9.68
N ASN A 353 7.03 5.57 9.79
CA ASN A 353 7.71 4.34 10.23
C ASN A 353 7.36 3.12 9.38
N VAL A 354 7.64 3.18 8.08
CA VAL A 354 7.42 2.07 7.14
C VAL A 354 8.72 1.32 6.91
N THR A 355 8.77 0.07 7.35
CA THR A 355 9.90 -0.85 7.08
C THR A 355 9.53 -1.83 5.99
N ILE A 356 10.33 -1.87 4.92
CA ILE A 356 10.26 -2.86 3.85
C ILE A 356 11.60 -3.60 3.86
N ARG A 357 11.60 -4.92 4.06
CA ARG A 357 12.85 -5.67 4.09
C ARG A 357 12.76 -7.04 3.44
N ARG A 358 13.89 -7.53 2.94
CA ARG A 358 14.02 -8.88 2.35
C ARG A 358 12.93 -9.17 1.31
N SER A 359 12.53 -8.14 0.58
CA SER A 359 11.34 -8.12 -0.27
C SER A 359 11.73 -7.90 -1.73
N ILE A 360 10.81 -8.27 -2.63
CA ILE A 360 10.99 -8.11 -4.08
C ILE A 360 9.99 -7.05 -4.56
N LEU A 361 10.48 -6.00 -5.20
CA LEU A 361 9.67 -4.92 -5.77
C LEU A 361 9.99 -4.81 -7.26
N ARG A 362 9.03 -5.11 -8.14
CA ARG A 362 9.28 -5.10 -9.60
C ARG A 362 8.20 -4.37 -10.38
N ASN A 363 8.59 -3.37 -11.14
CA ASN A 363 7.68 -2.68 -12.04
C ASN A 363 7.34 -3.49 -13.29
N VAL A 364 6.23 -3.09 -13.93
CA VAL A 364 5.86 -3.61 -15.26
C VAL A 364 6.76 -2.96 -16.31
N PRO A 365 7.32 -3.73 -17.27
CA PRO A 365 8.01 -3.16 -18.42
C PRO A 365 7.15 -2.15 -19.19
N GLY A 366 7.77 -1.06 -19.66
CA GLY A 366 7.06 0.01 -20.37
C GLY A 366 6.27 0.96 -19.47
N ASN A 367 6.23 0.72 -18.16
CA ASN A 367 5.53 1.58 -17.21
C ASN A 367 6.54 2.47 -16.44
N PRO A 368 6.48 3.81 -16.61
CA PRO A 368 7.41 4.72 -15.94
C PRO A 368 7.13 4.91 -14.44
N ASN A 369 6.15 4.21 -13.88
CA ASN A 369 5.72 4.42 -12.50
C ASN A 369 6.74 3.97 -11.45
N ARG A 370 6.53 4.41 -10.21
CA ARG A 370 7.52 4.35 -9.12
C ARG A 370 7.50 2.98 -8.45
N ALA A 371 8.67 2.36 -8.27
CA ALA A 371 8.80 1.15 -7.47
C ALA A 371 8.53 1.48 -5.99
N ILE A 372 9.15 2.54 -5.50
CA ILE A 372 8.88 3.10 -4.17
C ILE A 372 8.69 4.60 -4.35
N GLU A 373 7.63 5.13 -3.77
CA GLU A 373 7.36 6.55 -3.62
C GLU A 373 7.26 6.83 -2.13
N GLY A 374 8.30 7.39 -1.52
CA GLY A 374 8.41 7.74 -0.11
C GLY A 374 8.11 9.22 0.07
N GLY A 375 7.03 9.61 0.74
CA GLY A 375 6.75 11.01 1.10
C GLY A 375 6.54 11.20 2.60
N ILE A 376 6.92 10.20 3.40
CA ILE A 376 6.65 10.11 4.84
C ILE A 376 7.94 10.02 5.67
N ALA A 377 7.81 10.22 6.98
CA ALA A 377 8.91 10.03 7.92
C ALA A 377 9.14 8.53 8.23
N GLY A 378 10.41 8.14 8.39
CA GLY A 378 10.79 6.83 8.91
C GLY A 378 10.67 5.68 7.89
N VAL A 379 10.90 5.94 6.61
CA VAL A 379 10.97 4.88 5.59
C VAL A 379 12.29 4.13 5.71
N TYR A 380 12.23 2.81 5.82
CA TYR A 380 13.40 1.94 5.97
C TYR A 380 13.30 0.79 4.99
N VAL A 381 14.14 0.78 3.96
CA VAL A 381 14.18 -0.24 2.91
C VAL A 381 15.49 -0.99 3.00
N GLN A 382 15.42 -2.28 3.37
CA GLN A 382 16.61 -3.07 3.67
C GLN A 382 16.64 -4.43 2.97
N ASP A 383 17.78 -4.79 2.39
CA ASP A 383 18.04 -6.12 1.82
C ASP A 383 16.97 -6.54 0.78
N CYS A 384 16.45 -5.57 0.01
CA CYS A 384 15.43 -5.80 -1.02
C CYS A 384 16.04 -5.98 -2.42
N ASP A 385 15.32 -6.70 -3.29
CA ASP A 385 15.55 -6.73 -4.74
C ASP A 385 14.54 -5.81 -5.42
N ILE A 386 15.01 -4.68 -5.92
CA ILE A 386 14.19 -3.61 -6.50
C ILE A 386 14.52 -3.53 -7.99
N ASP A 387 13.58 -3.94 -8.84
CA ASP A 387 13.69 -3.78 -10.30
C ASP A 387 12.71 -2.69 -10.75
N THR A 388 13.24 -1.52 -11.09
CA THR A 388 12.42 -0.40 -11.54
C THR A 388 11.97 -0.56 -12.98
N VAL A 389 12.59 -1.45 -13.77
CA VAL A 389 12.48 -1.50 -15.24
C VAL A 389 12.61 -0.10 -15.84
N ASN A 390 11.51 0.66 -16.03
CA ASN A 390 11.52 2.03 -16.56
C ASN A 390 11.18 3.11 -15.52
N GLY A 391 11.11 2.71 -14.26
CA GLY A 391 10.56 3.50 -13.17
C GLY A 391 11.59 4.04 -12.20
N LEU A 392 11.08 4.55 -11.09
CA LEU A 392 11.84 5.37 -10.15
C LEU A 392 11.84 4.76 -8.74
N VAL A 393 12.94 4.95 -8.00
CA VAL A 393 12.92 4.88 -6.54
C VAL A 393 12.90 6.32 -6.06
N TRP A 394 11.76 6.79 -5.58
CA TRP A 394 11.59 8.16 -5.13
C TRP A 394 11.51 8.18 -3.60
N PRO A 395 12.64 8.19 -2.88
CA PRO A 395 12.66 8.05 -1.42
C PRO A 395 12.05 9.25 -0.67
N ASN A 396 11.98 10.42 -1.30
CA ASN A 396 11.29 11.59 -0.76
C ASN A 396 10.49 12.36 -1.83
N TYR A 397 9.15 12.30 -1.77
CA TYR A 397 8.25 13.03 -2.64
C TYR A 397 7.62 14.22 -1.94
N GLY A 398 8.19 15.41 -2.15
CA GLY A 398 7.52 16.67 -1.87
C GLY A 398 6.70 17.10 -3.07
N LYS A 399 5.43 16.69 -3.18
CA LYS A 399 4.53 17.23 -4.22
C LYS A 399 4.05 18.66 -3.90
N VAL A 400 4.48 19.24 -2.79
CA VAL A 400 3.79 20.39 -2.22
C VAL A 400 4.33 21.69 -2.78
N ARG A 401 3.52 22.34 -3.62
CA ARG A 401 3.62 23.76 -3.96
C ARG A 401 3.21 24.69 -2.79
N TYR A 402 2.98 24.17 -1.58
CA TYR A 402 2.37 24.91 -0.47
C TYR A 402 3.00 24.59 0.91
N PRO A 403 3.21 25.61 1.77
CA PRO A 403 3.76 25.44 3.12
C PRO A 403 2.66 25.04 4.12
N VAL A 404 2.45 23.75 4.36
CA VAL A 404 1.62 23.27 5.48
C VAL A 404 2.52 22.71 6.57
N VAL A 405 2.35 23.25 7.78
CA VAL A 405 3.07 22.86 8.99
C VAL A 405 2.53 21.52 9.48
N VAL A 406 3.24 20.42 9.23
CA VAL A 406 2.86 19.11 9.79
C VAL A 406 3.29 19.07 11.25
N GLN A 407 2.32 19.26 12.16
CA GLN A 407 2.51 19.00 13.58
C GLN A 407 2.66 17.49 13.83
N THR A 408 3.58 17.14 14.70
CA THR A 408 4.21 15.82 14.76
C THR A 408 3.39 14.78 15.54
N SER A 409 3.31 13.53 15.04
CA SER A 409 2.62 12.42 15.75
C SER A 409 3.32 11.98 17.04
N PRO A 410 2.63 11.26 17.94
CA PRO A 410 3.26 10.50 19.03
C PRO A 410 4.28 9.44 18.57
N GLY A 411 4.13 8.89 17.36
CA GLY A 411 5.12 7.97 16.75
C GLY A 411 6.37 8.70 16.25
N PHE A 412 6.21 9.92 15.74
CA PHE A 412 7.30 10.86 15.57
C PHE A 412 7.85 11.29 16.92
N SER A 413 7.05 11.41 17.99
CA SER A 413 7.55 11.66 19.35
C SER A 413 8.39 10.49 19.88
N ALA A 414 8.14 9.24 19.47
CA ALA A 414 8.99 8.09 19.78
C ALA A 414 10.28 8.09 18.93
N HIS A 415 10.21 8.41 17.64
CA HIS A 415 11.40 8.64 16.80
C HIS A 415 12.23 9.85 17.26
N LEU A 416 11.55 10.89 17.72
CA LEU A 416 12.10 12.06 18.38
C LEU A 416 12.59 11.73 19.79
N ALA A 417 12.06 10.71 20.47
CA ALA A 417 12.56 10.25 21.77
C ALA A 417 13.85 9.42 21.57
N ASP A 418 13.90 8.60 20.52
CA ASP A 418 15.12 7.95 20.03
C ASP A 418 16.16 9.01 19.60
N LEU A 419 15.74 10.08 18.92
CA LEU A 419 16.58 11.24 18.60
C LEU A 419 16.89 12.11 19.85
N ALA A 420 16.02 12.23 20.83
CA ALA A 420 16.26 13.01 22.05
C ALA A 420 17.21 12.28 23.01
N ALA A 421 17.31 10.95 22.88
CA ALA A 421 18.35 10.15 23.48
C ALA A 421 19.68 10.23 22.70
N ASP A 422 19.68 10.76 21.47
CA ASP A 422 20.89 11.12 20.72
C ASP A 422 21.41 12.50 21.20
N PRO A 423 22.62 12.60 21.78
CA PRO A 423 23.17 13.83 22.32
C PRO A 423 23.58 14.86 21.24
N SER A 424 23.37 14.56 19.95
CA SER A 424 23.74 15.43 18.85
C SER A 424 23.07 16.82 18.92
N PRO A 425 23.73 17.89 18.46
CA PRO A 425 23.13 19.23 18.33
C PRO A 425 21.84 19.24 17.47
N TYR A 426 21.70 18.24 16.61
CA TYR A 426 20.59 18.00 15.70
C TYR A 426 19.27 17.68 16.42
N ALA A 427 19.30 16.80 17.42
CA ALA A 427 18.12 16.45 18.22
C ALA A 427 17.44 17.69 18.85
N ARG A 428 18.22 18.74 19.14
CA ARG A 428 17.72 20.00 19.70
C ARG A 428 17.11 20.95 18.64
N GLY A 429 17.42 20.77 17.36
CA GLY A 429 16.94 21.60 16.25
C GLY A 429 15.62 21.14 15.62
N VAL A 430 15.40 19.82 15.54
CA VAL A 430 14.19 19.23 14.89
C VAL A 430 12.87 19.70 15.53
N PHE A 431 12.87 20.08 16.81
CA PHE A 431 11.67 20.52 17.54
C PHE A 431 11.18 21.95 17.20
N ARG A 432 11.90 22.73 16.38
CA ARG A 432 11.59 24.16 16.17
C ARG A 432 11.11 24.52 14.76
N GLU A 433 11.20 23.60 13.81
CA GLU A 433 10.81 23.89 12.42
C GLU A 433 9.50 23.21 12.04
N ALA A 434 8.57 24.05 11.64
CA ALA A 434 7.24 23.73 11.13
C ALA A 434 7.28 23.19 9.69
N ARG A 435 8.22 22.30 9.37
CA ARG A 435 8.50 21.85 7.99
C ARG A 435 8.26 20.36 7.81
N TYR A 436 7.90 19.96 6.59
CA TYR A 436 7.77 18.57 6.18
C TYR A 436 9.06 17.81 6.47
N PHE A 437 8.98 16.78 7.30
CA PHE A 437 10.08 15.91 7.63
C PHE A 437 9.89 14.58 6.90
N SER A 438 10.82 14.25 6.02
CA SER A 438 10.97 12.90 5.50
C SER A 438 12.28 12.33 6.00
N SER A 439 12.24 11.05 6.38
CA SER A 439 13.48 10.33 6.65
C SER A 439 13.44 8.97 5.97
N THR A 440 14.47 8.70 5.19
CA THR A 440 14.55 7.48 4.39
C THR A 440 15.91 6.83 4.55
N ARG A 441 15.92 5.52 4.82
CA ARG A 441 17.12 4.70 4.86
C ARG A 441 17.01 3.60 3.80
N LEU A 442 17.96 3.55 2.87
CA LEU A 442 18.13 2.50 1.88
C LEU A 442 19.41 1.73 2.22
N LEU A 443 19.29 0.49 2.68
CA LEU A 443 20.40 -0.29 3.22
C LEU A 443 20.52 -1.66 2.56
N GLY A 444 21.69 -1.99 2.01
CA GLY A 444 21.95 -3.36 1.54
C GLY A 444 21.08 -3.83 0.36
N ASN A 445 20.43 -2.91 -0.37
CA ASN A 445 19.50 -3.28 -1.44
C ASN A 445 20.23 -3.60 -2.74
N ARG A 446 19.64 -4.47 -3.57
CA ARG A 446 19.95 -4.57 -4.99
C ARG A 446 18.91 -3.77 -5.76
N ILE A 447 19.36 -2.73 -6.47
CA ILE A 447 18.48 -1.82 -7.23
C ILE A 447 18.90 -1.88 -8.70
N SER A 448 18.00 -2.28 -9.57
CA SER A 448 18.27 -2.41 -11.01
C SER A 448 17.15 -1.83 -11.88
N GLY A 449 17.46 -1.51 -13.13
CA GLY A 449 16.49 -1.03 -14.11
C GLY A 449 17.16 -0.48 -15.39
N GLU A 450 16.34 -0.19 -16.40
CA GLU A 450 16.71 0.54 -17.64
C GLU A 450 17.11 1.99 -17.32
N GLY A 451 16.54 2.54 -16.25
CA GLY A 451 17.04 3.70 -15.53
C GLY A 451 16.66 3.57 -14.07
N VAL A 452 17.64 3.60 -13.16
CA VAL A 452 17.36 3.84 -11.74
C VAL A 452 17.47 5.34 -11.54
N LEU A 453 16.43 6.01 -11.07
CA LEU A 453 16.56 7.40 -10.64
C LEU A 453 16.15 7.44 -9.18
N LEU A 454 17.09 7.91 -8.35
CA LEU A 454 16.93 8.10 -6.92
C LEU A 454 16.72 9.59 -6.62
N HIS A 455 15.52 10.09 -6.85
CA HIS A 455 15.22 11.50 -6.70
C HIS A 455 14.80 11.84 -5.26
N ALA A 456 15.43 12.83 -4.63
CA ALA A 456 15.22 13.16 -3.21
C ALA A 456 15.07 14.67 -2.95
N GLU A 457 14.15 15.35 -3.64
CA GLU A 457 13.92 16.78 -3.42
C GLU A 457 13.37 17.11 -2.01
N GLY A 458 13.86 18.19 -1.40
CA GLY A 458 13.36 18.69 -0.10
C GLY A 458 13.53 17.70 1.07
N SER A 459 14.45 16.73 0.95
CA SER A 459 14.71 15.71 1.98
C SER A 459 15.53 16.29 3.12
N HIS A 460 14.82 16.94 4.03
CA HIS A 460 15.39 17.40 5.28
C HIS A 460 14.80 16.58 6.41
N PRO A 461 15.63 16.05 7.35
CA PRO A 461 17.10 16.05 7.44
C PRO A 461 17.77 14.69 7.22
N LEU A 462 17.05 13.55 7.09
CA LEU A 462 17.67 12.23 7.26
C LEU A 462 17.50 11.31 6.04
N LEU A 463 18.45 11.35 5.11
CA LEU A 463 18.58 10.38 4.02
C LEU A 463 19.87 9.57 4.19
N MET A 464 19.75 8.26 4.33
CA MET A 464 20.90 7.36 4.43
C MET A 464 20.84 6.30 3.33
N ILE A 465 21.85 6.25 2.48
CA ILE A 465 21.99 5.27 1.40
C ILE A 465 23.29 4.52 1.64
N ARG A 466 23.22 3.29 2.18
CA ARG A 466 24.43 2.54 2.55
C ARG A 466 24.43 1.11 2.07
N GLY A 467 25.56 0.66 1.51
CA GLY A 467 25.76 -0.75 1.17
C GLY A 467 24.87 -1.25 0.03
N ASN A 468 24.28 -0.36 -0.77
CA ASN A 468 23.40 -0.76 -1.87
C ASN A 468 24.22 -1.11 -3.12
N THR A 469 23.70 -1.99 -3.95
CA THR A 469 24.20 -2.26 -5.30
C THR A 469 23.22 -1.71 -6.33
N PHE A 470 23.66 -0.75 -7.13
CA PHE A 470 22.92 -0.19 -8.26
C PHE A 470 23.42 -0.83 -9.56
N THR A 471 22.52 -1.32 -10.40
CA THR A 471 22.88 -1.98 -11.67
C THR A 471 21.99 -1.51 -12.80
N GLY A 472 22.60 -0.95 -13.84
CA GLY A 472 21.91 -0.55 -15.04
C GLY A 472 21.66 -1.66 -16.05
N ARG A 473 20.58 -1.54 -16.84
CA ARG A 473 20.36 -2.29 -18.09
C ARG A 473 20.14 -1.29 -19.23
N GLN A 474 20.54 -1.63 -20.44
CA GLN A 474 20.23 -0.81 -21.62
C GLN A 474 19.38 -1.62 -22.58
N THR A 475 18.24 -1.07 -22.95
CA THR A 475 17.23 -1.67 -23.83
C THR A 475 16.87 -0.67 -24.93
N ALA A 476 17.90 -0.24 -25.67
CA ALA A 476 17.91 0.25 -27.06
C ALA A 476 16.84 1.26 -27.62
N ALA A 477 15.81 1.72 -26.91
CA ALA A 477 14.80 2.61 -27.50
C ALA A 477 14.34 3.70 -26.51
N SER A 478 15.04 4.84 -26.55
CA SER A 478 14.62 6.17 -26.06
C SER A 478 13.69 6.20 -24.83
N ILE A 479 14.25 6.49 -23.64
CA ILE A 479 13.44 7.06 -22.56
C ILE A 479 13.05 8.48 -23.02
N ALA A 480 11.76 8.71 -23.25
CA ALA A 480 11.24 10.02 -23.62
C ALA A 480 11.66 11.06 -22.58
N ILE A 481 12.20 12.17 -23.08
CA ILE A 481 12.78 13.27 -22.32
C ILE A 481 11.67 13.91 -21.46
N GLY A 482 11.59 13.56 -20.18
CA GLY A 482 10.82 14.34 -19.21
C GLY A 482 11.43 15.74 -19.02
N PRO A 483 10.81 16.64 -18.23
CA PRO A 483 11.37 17.96 -17.91
C PRO A 483 12.76 17.88 -17.25
N TYR A 484 13.11 16.68 -16.79
CA TYR A 484 14.38 16.28 -16.24
C TYR A 484 15.15 15.47 -17.31
N ARG A 485 16.07 16.14 -18.02
CA ARG A 485 16.95 15.51 -19.02
C ARG A 485 18.00 14.65 -18.31
N PHE A 486 17.65 13.43 -17.94
CA PHE A 486 18.58 12.51 -17.28
C PHE A 486 18.58 11.15 -17.99
N PHE A 487 19.70 10.80 -18.63
CA PHE A 487 20.05 9.44 -18.98
C PHE A 487 20.79 8.77 -17.80
N GLY A 488 20.16 7.80 -17.14
CA GLY A 488 20.88 6.74 -16.41
C GLY A 488 21.22 6.93 -14.91
N PHE A 489 20.75 5.94 -14.15
CA PHE A 489 21.25 5.29 -12.92
C PHE A 489 21.24 5.96 -11.54
N LEU A 490 21.50 7.26 -11.38
CA LEU A 490 21.37 7.90 -10.06
C LEU A 490 21.48 9.42 -10.13
N SER A 491 20.38 10.16 -10.01
CA SER A 491 20.44 11.61 -9.78
C SER A 491 19.90 11.90 -8.39
N LEU A 492 20.82 12.21 -7.47
CA LEU A 492 20.53 12.58 -6.09
C LEU A 492 20.50 14.10 -5.99
N TYR A 493 19.31 14.64 -6.17
CA TYR A 493 19.03 16.05 -5.92
C TYR A 493 18.67 16.22 -4.45
N MET A 494 19.45 16.97 -3.67
CA MET A 494 19.16 17.21 -2.26
C MET A 494 19.18 18.69 -1.91
N GLY A 495 18.10 19.13 -1.27
CA GLY A 495 17.89 20.50 -0.80
C GLY A 495 17.01 21.34 -1.73
N PRO A 496 16.42 22.44 -1.22
CA PRO A 496 16.09 23.54 -2.11
C PRO A 496 17.40 23.98 -2.72
N ALA A 497 17.50 24.17 -4.03
CA ALA A 497 18.61 24.90 -4.64
C ALA A 497 18.78 26.35 -4.09
N TYR A 498 18.02 26.73 -3.04
CA TYR A 498 17.72 28.07 -2.59
C TYR A 498 18.00 28.35 -1.10
N ASP A 499 18.42 27.39 -0.26
CA ASP A 499 18.89 27.70 1.11
C ASP A 499 20.41 27.59 1.20
N PRO A 500 21.16 28.70 1.07
CA PRO A 500 22.61 28.71 1.16
C PRO A 500 23.13 28.57 2.61
N THR A 501 22.25 28.49 3.61
CA THR A 501 22.65 28.48 5.02
C THR A 501 23.10 27.08 5.43
N PRO A 502 24.34 26.89 5.90
CA PRO A 502 24.79 25.60 6.43
C PRO A 502 24.02 25.27 7.70
N HIS A 503 23.24 24.19 7.67
CA HIS A 503 22.55 23.71 8.86
C HIS A 503 23.34 22.58 9.55
N PRO A 504 23.37 22.49 10.90
CA PRO A 504 24.10 21.45 11.63
C PRO A 504 23.64 20.01 11.34
N TRP A 505 22.44 19.85 10.78
CA TRP A 505 21.87 18.55 10.46
C TRP A 505 22.22 18.04 9.06
N THR A 506 22.90 18.86 8.26
CA THR A 506 23.26 18.50 6.89
C THR A 506 24.11 17.21 6.87
N ASP A 507 24.94 16.94 7.88
CA ASP A 507 25.68 15.67 8.08
C ASP A 507 24.83 14.38 8.12
N SER A 508 23.50 14.49 8.26
CA SER A 508 22.56 13.36 8.31
C SER A 508 22.16 12.82 6.93
N VAL A 509 22.67 13.46 5.87
CA VAL A 509 22.55 13.04 4.48
C VAL A 509 23.82 12.31 4.07
N SER A 510 23.73 10.99 3.87
CA SER A 510 24.93 10.20 3.54
C SER A 510 24.68 9.16 2.47
N MET A 511 25.67 8.99 1.61
CA MET A 511 25.76 7.88 0.67
C MET A 511 27.12 7.20 0.81
N THR A 512 27.11 6.00 1.41
CA THR A 512 28.33 5.30 1.84
C THR A 512 28.37 3.83 1.44
N ASP A 513 29.57 3.33 1.12
CA ASP A 513 29.81 1.91 0.85
C ASP A 513 28.91 1.31 -0.25
N ASN A 514 28.45 2.14 -1.21
CA ASN A 514 27.58 1.66 -2.29
C ASN A 514 28.39 1.20 -3.50
N ARG A 515 27.85 0.24 -4.24
CA ARG A 515 28.39 -0.23 -5.51
C ARG A 515 27.51 0.25 -6.66
N VAL A 516 28.06 1.01 -7.59
CA VAL A 516 27.37 1.49 -8.79
C VAL A 516 27.97 0.80 -10.01
N VAL A 517 27.18 -0.01 -10.71
CA VAL A 517 27.62 -0.79 -11.88
C VAL A 517 26.95 -0.26 -13.15
N PHE A 518 27.77 0.24 -14.07
CA PHE A 518 27.37 0.77 -15.36
C PHE A 518 27.48 -0.30 -16.46
N PRO A 519 26.48 -0.47 -17.33
CA PRO A 519 26.68 -1.24 -18.56
C PRO A 519 27.65 -0.50 -19.49
N GLY A 520 28.57 -1.20 -20.11
CA GLY A 520 29.58 -0.62 -21.01
C GLY A 520 29.04 -0.27 -22.40
N THR A 521 27.81 -0.64 -22.71
CA THR A 521 27.11 -0.25 -23.95
C THR A 521 26.51 1.18 -23.89
N LEU A 522 26.69 1.89 -22.76
CA LEU A 522 26.07 3.19 -22.56
C LEU A 522 26.42 4.18 -23.66
N PRO A 523 25.42 4.98 -24.10
CA PRO A 523 25.69 5.99 -25.10
C PRO A 523 26.70 7.01 -24.54
N PRO A 524 27.57 7.53 -25.40
CA PRO A 524 28.49 8.61 -25.06
C PRO A 524 27.78 9.80 -24.41
N ARG A 525 28.53 10.61 -23.65
CA ARG A 525 28.00 11.78 -22.96
C ARG A 525 27.49 12.76 -24.02
N ASP A 526 26.18 12.92 -24.13
CA ASP A 526 25.61 14.08 -24.81
C ASP A 526 25.52 15.24 -23.81
N PRO A 527 26.35 16.29 -23.91
CA PRO A 527 26.29 17.43 -22.99
C PRO A 527 24.96 18.19 -23.04
N SER A 528 24.08 17.91 -24.01
CA SER A 528 22.73 18.46 -24.10
C SER A 528 21.61 17.54 -23.54
N VAL A 529 21.92 16.26 -23.24
CA VAL A 529 20.94 15.22 -22.86
C VAL A 529 21.34 14.37 -21.63
N GLY A 530 22.62 14.40 -21.21
CA GLY A 530 23.14 14.09 -19.87
C GLY A 530 23.16 12.61 -19.44
N GLY A 531 24.33 11.97 -19.43
CA GLY A 531 24.59 10.65 -18.82
C GLY A 531 25.39 10.75 -17.52
N GLU A 532 24.82 11.34 -16.46
CA GLU A 532 25.58 11.75 -15.26
C GLU A 532 24.98 11.16 -13.98
N VAL A 533 25.82 10.55 -13.13
CA VAL A 533 25.51 10.44 -11.70
C VAL A 533 25.76 11.80 -11.09
N TYR A 534 24.71 12.50 -10.69
CA TYR A 534 24.79 13.85 -10.16
C TYR A 534 24.50 13.84 -8.66
N TYR A 535 25.45 14.36 -7.90
CA TYR A 535 25.32 14.55 -6.47
C TYR A 535 25.29 16.05 -6.17
N ASN A 536 24.21 16.53 -5.55
CA ASN A 536 24.09 17.89 -5.03
C ASN A 536 23.49 17.85 -3.63
N GLY A 537 24.03 18.65 -2.71
CA GLY A 537 23.54 18.78 -1.34
C GLY A 537 23.80 17.56 -0.45
N VAL A 538 24.49 16.53 -0.98
CA VAL A 538 24.96 15.39 -0.19
C VAL A 538 26.12 15.84 0.68
N THR A 539 26.05 15.64 1.99
CA THR A 539 27.12 16.09 2.89
C THR A 539 28.22 15.08 3.10
N ARG A 540 27.91 13.79 2.93
CA ARG A 540 28.88 12.72 3.10
C ARG A 540 28.81 11.67 2.01
N LEU A 541 29.82 11.66 1.14
CA LEU A 541 30.13 10.58 0.21
C LEU A 541 31.38 9.83 0.68
N SER A 542 31.28 8.52 0.89
CA SER A 542 32.46 7.75 1.27
C SER A 542 32.39 6.26 0.93
N GLY A 543 33.49 5.71 0.43
CA GLY A 543 33.62 4.27 0.20
C GLY A 543 32.76 3.75 -0.95
N ASN A 544 32.22 4.62 -1.81
CA ASN A 544 31.43 4.18 -2.95
C ASN A 544 32.35 3.65 -4.06
N SER A 545 31.95 2.58 -4.74
CA SER A 545 32.70 1.99 -5.86
C SER A 545 31.92 2.12 -7.17
N TYR A 546 32.56 2.72 -8.17
CA TYR A 546 32.02 2.87 -9.52
C TYR A 546 32.69 1.87 -10.46
N LEU A 547 31.89 1.05 -11.12
CA LEU A 547 32.37 -0.11 -11.88
C LEU A 547 31.68 -0.19 -13.24
N ILE A 548 32.37 -0.76 -14.21
CA ILE A 548 31.77 -1.15 -15.49
C ILE A 548 31.43 -2.63 -15.40
N ASP A 549 30.28 -3.01 -15.94
CA ASP A 549 29.87 -4.40 -16.07
C ASP A 549 30.92 -5.15 -16.90
N PRO A 550 31.64 -6.13 -16.32
CA PRO A 550 32.68 -6.86 -17.04
C PRO A 550 32.16 -7.65 -18.24
N ALA A 551 30.85 -7.92 -18.31
CA ALA A 551 30.23 -8.59 -19.45
C ALA A 551 30.02 -7.68 -20.67
N SER A 552 30.32 -6.39 -20.56
CA SER A 552 30.08 -5.39 -21.60
C SER A 552 31.39 -4.85 -22.19
N ALA A 553 31.36 -4.50 -23.49
CA ALA A 553 32.47 -3.78 -24.09
C ALA A 553 32.66 -2.43 -23.36
N PRO A 554 33.89 -1.96 -23.13
CA PRO A 554 34.10 -0.67 -22.50
C PRO A 554 33.39 0.44 -23.31
N PRO A 555 32.82 1.45 -22.65
CA PRO A 555 32.10 2.49 -23.34
C PRO A 555 33.06 3.29 -24.24
N ALA A 556 32.53 3.72 -25.40
CA ALA A 556 33.32 4.46 -26.38
C ALA A 556 33.76 5.83 -25.86
N GLU A 557 33.01 6.39 -24.91
CA GLU A 557 33.36 7.61 -24.16
C GLU A 557 33.25 7.34 -22.66
N ALA A 558 34.00 8.12 -21.88
CA ALA A 558 33.96 8.02 -20.43
C ALA A 558 32.61 8.47 -19.86
N LEU A 559 32.10 7.73 -18.88
CA LEU A 559 30.92 8.11 -18.10
C LEU A 559 31.30 9.14 -17.03
N SER A 560 30.42 10.07 -16.70
CA SER A 560 30.69 11.13 -15.72
C SER A 560 29.98 10.88 -14.38
N VAL A 561 30.70 11.13 -13.28
CA VAL A 561 30.13 11.29 -11.93
C VAL A 561 30.37 12.72 -11.48
N THR A 562 29.32 13.53 -11.43
CA THR A 562 29.38 14.97 -11.22
C THR A 562 29.08 15.31 -9.76
N TYR A 563 29.99 16.07 -9.13
CA TYR A 563 29.89 16.54 -7.75
C TYR A 563 29.58 18.04 -7.75
N ASP A 564 28.48 18.46 -7.12
CA ASP A 564 28.08 19.86 -6.98
C ASP A 564 27.90 20.25 -5.50
N ARG A 565 28.64 21.26 -5.05
CA ARG A 565 28.59 21.81 -3.67
C ARG A 565 28.68 20.75 -2.58
N ILE A 566 29.53 19.74 -2.78
CA ILE A 566 29.70 18.63 -1.83
C ILE A 566 30.78 18.99 -0.82
N PRO A 567 30.46 19.03 0.49
CA PRO A 567 31.42 19.42 1.51
C PRO A 567 32.56 18.41 1.70
N ARG A 568 32.32 17.11 1.45
CA ARG A 568 33.30 16.06 1.72
C ARG A 568 33.09 14.78 0.89
N VAL A 569 34.16 14.32 0.25
CA VAL A 569 34.22 13.02 -0.45
C VAL A 569 35.47 12.26 -0.01
N THR A 570 35.33 11.04 0.52
CA THR A 570 36.47 10.29 1.05
C THR A 570 36.43 8.81 0.64
N ASN A 571 37.49 8.32 0.00
CA ASN A 571 37.65 6.91 -0.40
C ASN A 571 36.64 6.41 -1.45
N ASP A 572 36.07 7.30 -2.26
CA ASP A 572 35.30 6.87 -3.43
C ASP A 572 36.26 6.31 -4.48
N GLN A 573 35.94 5.14 -5.05
CA GLN A 573 36.81 4.38 -5.93
C GLN A 573 36.28 4.36 -7.37
N PHE A 574 37.14 4.78 -8.30
CA PHE A 574 36.88 4.82 -9.74
C PHE A 574 37.77 3.83 -10.50
N PRO A 575 37.36 3.36 -11.70
CA PRO A 575 38.23 2.59 -12.58
C PRO A 575 39.42 3.43 -13.06
N THR A 576 40.62 2.85 -13.07
CA THR A 576 41.85 3.53 -13.51
C THR A 576 41.95 3.70 -15.03
N THR A 577 41.10 3.02 -15.80
CA THR A 577 41.08 3.06 -17.27
C THR A 577 40.51 4.38 -17.83
N GLY A 578 40.02 5.28 -16.98
CA GLY A 578 39.38 6.53 -17.39
C GLY A 578 37.98 6.35 -17.97
N ALA A 579 37.43 5.13 -17.92
CA ALA A 579 36.11 4.85 -18.47
C ALA A 579 34.96 5.40 -17.60
N ILE A 580 35.25 5.80 -16.35
CA ILE A 580 34.37 6.61 -15.51
C ILE A 580 35.22 7.73 -14.90
N VAL A 581 34.78 8.98 -15.00
CA VAL A 581 35.54 10.17 -14.60
C VAL A 581 34.72 11.02 -13.62
N PRO A 582 35.27 11.35 -12.44
CA PRO A 582 34.64 12.31 -11.54
C PRO A 582 34.80 13.75 -12.05
N TYR A 583 33.74 14.56 -11.98
CA TYR A 583 33.70 15.95 -12.43
C TYR A 583 33.28 16.93 -11.33
N ASP A 584 33.87 18.12 -11.34
CA ASP A 584 33.38 19.28 -10.62
C ASP A 584 32.29 19.98 -11.45
N TYR A 585 31.09 20.10 -10.90
CA TYR A 585 29.97 20.77 -11.58
C TYR A 585 30.26 22.25 -11.86
N VAL A 586 30.85 22.97 -10.91
CA VAL A 586 31.04 24.43 -10.99
C VAL A 586 32.06 24.78 -12.06
N THR A 587 33.15 24.02 -12.14
CA THR A 587 34.22 24.29 -13.10
C THR A 587 34.08 23.50 -14.40
N ASN A 588 33.19 22.49 -14.43
CA ASN A 588 33.03 21.51 -15.51
C ASN A 588 34.38 20.86 -15.90
N ARG A 589 35.21 20.56 -14.90
CA ARG A 589 36.53 19.93 -15.07
C ARG A 589 36.61 18.59 -14.34
N PRO A 590 37.36 17.61 -14.87
CA PRO A 590 37.55 16.34 -14.19
C PRO A 590 38.44 16.49 -12.95
N TYR A 591 38.15 15.76 -11.89
CA TYR A 591 39.04 15.63 -10.74
C TYR A 591 40.18 14.64 -11.04
N ALA A 592 41.36 14.91 -10.49
CA ALA A 592 42.48 13.97 -10.57
C ALA A 592 42.25 12.76 -9.64
N LEU A 593 42.54 11.56 -10.14
CA LEU A 593 42.49 10.32 -9.37
C LEU A 593 43.88 9.94 -8.86
N GLY A 594 43.95 9.38 -7.65
CA GLY A 594 45.18 8.78 -7.15
C GLY A 594 45.56 7.49 -7.89
N PRO A 595 46.77 6.92 -7.65
CA PRO A 595 47.24 5.69 -8.33
C PRO A 595 46.34 4.47 -8.14
N THR A 596 45.58 4.43 -7.05
CA THR A 596 44.62 3.36 -6.71
C THR A 596 43.20 3.62 -7.25
N GLY A 597 43.00 4.69 -8.02
CA GLY A 597 41.68 5.13 -8.49
C GLY A 597 40.84 5.80 -7.40
N LEU A 598 41.42 6.11 -6.24
CA LEU A 598 40.71 6.78 -5.14
C LEU A 598 40.58 8.28 -5.42
N LEU A 599 39.36 8.77 -5.26
CA LEU A 599 39.04 10.19 -5.17
C LEU A 599 39.05 10.61 -3.71
N ASN A 600 39.79 11.68 -3.40
CA ASN A 600 39.82 12.29 -2.08
C ASN A 600 39.71 13.80 -2.27
N LEU A 601 38.55 14.35 -1.95
CA LEU A 601 38.31 15.79 -1.96
C LEU A 601 38.31 16.29 -0.51
N PRO A 602 38.95 17.44 -0.23
CA PRO A 602 39.01 18.01 1.11
C PRO A 602 37.62 18.27 1.70
#